data_AF-B5FXG7-F1
#
_entry.id   AF-B5FXG7-F1
#
_cell.length_a   1.000
_cell.length_b   1.000
_cell.length_c   1.000
_cell.angle_alpha   90.00
_cell.angle_beta   90.00
_cell.angle_gamma   90.00
#
_symmetry.space_group_name_H-M   'P 1'
#
loop_
_entity.id
_entity.type
_entity.pdbx_description
1 polymer ?
#
loop_
_entity_poly.entity_id
_entity_poly.type
_entity_poly.pdbx_seq_one_letter_code
_entity_poly.pdbx_strand_id
1 'polypeptide(L)'
;MAAAAAARWSPGGRWALCLCLCAALLPRPARGLTDRLYCGRRVCYEVLGVSRQASKAEIARAYRQLARQYHPDRYRGEPAGGEGGGAQAAHEKFLLIAAAYETLKVYKQEQEEELKKKMAIDPRWKRYRRWMKNEGPGRLTFIDD
;
A
#
# COMPACT_ATOMS: atom_id res chain seq x y z
N MET A 1 -6.69 -33.84 -62.04
CA MET A 1 -8.11 -33.55 -61.71
C MET A 1 -8.27 -33.74 -60.21
N ALA A 2 -8.52 -32.65 -59.48
CA ALA A 2 -8.50 -32.59 -58.03
C ALA A 2 -9.82 -33.10 -57.42
N ALA A 3 -9.74 -34.02 -56.47
CA ALA A 3 -10.88 -34.47 -55.68
C ALA A 3 -10.91 -33.71 -54.34
N ALA A 4 -11.88 -32.81 -54.19
CA ALA A 4 -12.12 -32.06 -52.98
C ALA A 4 -12.82 -32.95 -51.92
N ALA A 5 -12.12 -33.22 -50.82
CA ALA A 5 -12.69 -33.89 -49.65
C ALA A 5 -13.56 -32.89 -48.87
N ALA A 6 -14.88 -32.98 -49.04
CA ALA A 6 -15.85 -32.21 -48.29
C ALA A 6 -15.92 -32.70 -46.82
N ALA A 7 -15.36 -31.92 -45.90
CA ALA A 7 -15.48 -32.13 -44.47
C ALA A 7 -16.95 -32.00 -44.04
N ARG A 8 -17.61 -33.13 -43.76
CA ARG A 8 -18.96 -33.20 -43.18
C ARG A 8 -18.94 -32.60 -41.77
N TRP A 9 -19.33 -31.33 -41.65
CA TRP A 9 -19.45 -30.64 -40.35
C TRP A 9 -20.76 -31.03 -39.66
N SER A 10 -20.64 -31.58 -38.45
CA SER A 10 -21.76 -31.88 -37.54
C SER A 10 -22.41 -30.59 -37.00
N PRO A 11 -23.75 -30.50 -36.89
CA PRO A 11 -24.48 -29.29 -36.50
C PRO A 11 -24.17 -28.79 -35.08
N GLY A 12 -23.54 -29.59 -34.22
CA GLY A 12 -23.13 -29.19 -32.86
C GLY A 12 -21.79 -28.46 -32.75
N GLY A 13 -20.92 -28.53 -33.77
CA GLY A 13 -19.55 -27.99 -33.69
C GLY A 13 -19.46 -26.47 -33.88
N ARG A 14 -20.45 -25.87 -34.55
CA ARG A 14 -20.48 -24.42 -34.83
C ARG A 14 -20.74 -23.58 -33.58
N TRP A 15 -21.61 -24.05 -32.68
CA TRP A 15 -21.86 -23.42 -31.39
C TRP A 15 -20.64 -23.54 -30.46
N ALA A 16 -19.94 -24.68 -30.49
CA ALA A 16 -18.71 -24.87 -29.74
C ALA A 16 -17.58 -23.95 -30.25
N LEU A 17 -17.41 -23.82 -31.57
CA LEU A 17 -16.43 -22.89 -32.16
C LEU A 17 -16.77 -21.43 -31.86
N CYS A 18 -18.05 -21.03 -31.92
CA CYS A 18 -18.47 -19.68 -31.54
C CYS A 18 -18.30 -19.40 -30.05
N LEU A 19 -18.62 -20.35 -29.17
CA LEU A 19 -18.41 -20.22 -27.72
C LEU A 19 -16.92 -20.14 -27.37
N CYS A 20 -16.06 -20.90 -28.05
CA CYS A 20 -14.62 -20.80 -27.90
C CYS A 20 -14.05 -19.48 -28.44
N LEU A 21 -14.55 -18.97 -29.57
CA LEU A 21 -14.15 -17.67 -30.12
C LEU A 21 -14.61 -16.52 -29.21
N CYS A 22 -15.84 -16.58 -28.68
CA CYS A 22 -16.37 -15.63 -27.71
C CYS A 22 -15.61 -15.67 -26.38
N ALA A 23 -15.22 -16.85 -25.89
CA ALA A 23 -14.36 -17.00 -24.71
C ALA A 23 -12.95 -16.40 -24.93
N ALA A 24 -12.43 -16.44 -26.15
CA ALA A 24 -11.15 -15.81 -26.51
C ALA A 24 -11.26 -14.28 -26.70
N LEU A 25 -12.44 -13.78 -27.06
CA LEU A 25 -12.74 -12.35 -27.25
C LEU A 25 -13.27 -11.66 -25.99
N LEU A 26 -13.65 -12.42 -24.96
CA LEU A 26 -13.96 -11.88 -23.64
C LEU A 26 -12.71 -11.21 -23.07
N PRO A 27 -12.77 -9.93 -22.65
CA PRO A 27 -11.63 -9.22 -22.11
C PRO A 27 -11.08 -10.00 -20.91
N ARG A 28 -9.87 -10.54 -21.06
CA ARG A 28 -9.16 -11.20 -19.96
C ARG A 28 -9.06 -10.18 -18.82
N PRO A 29 -9.54 -10.48 -17.60
CA PRO A 29 -9.45 -9.54 -16.51
C PRO A 29 -7.96 -9.30 -16.24
N ALA A 30 -7.51 -8.05 -16.34
CA ALA A 30 -6.13 -7.61 -16.16
C ALA A 30 -5.70 -7.70 -14.69
N ARG A 31 -5.78 -8.90 -14.08
CA ARG A 31 -5.50 -9.19 -12.67
C ARG A 31 -4.01 -9.14 -12.31
N GLY A 32 -3.12 -8.88 -13.27
CA GLY A 32 -1.67 -9.01 -13.08
C GLY A 32 -0.95 -7.75 -12.58
N LEU A 33 -1.51 -6.55 -12.75
CA LEU A 33 -0.73 -5.32 -12.53
C LEU A 33 -0.63 -4.91 -11.05
N THR A 34 -1.61 -5.26 -10.21
CA THR A 34 -1.69 -4.77 -8.82
C THR A 34 -0.85 -5.56 -7.83
N ASP A 35 -0.38 -6.76 -8.17
CA ASP A 35 0.29 -7.65 -7.19
C ASP A 35 1.66 -7.17 -6.72
N ARG A 36 2.33 -6.31 -7.49
CA ARG A 36 3.66 -5.79 -7.14
C ARG A 36 3.70 -4.31 -6.75
N LEU A 37 2.54 -3.65 -6.70
CA LEU A 37 2.45 -2.24 -6.33
C LEU A 37 2.14 -2.15 -4.82
N TYR A 38 2.97 -1.42 -4.07
CA TYR A 38 2.79 -1.16 -2.64
C TYR A 38 2.64 -2.45 -1.80
N CYS A 39 1.41 -2.79 -1.45
CA CYS A 39 1.02 -3.89 -0.57
C CYS A 39 0.28 -5.00 -1.35
N GLY A 40 0.38 -4.97 -2.68
CA GLY A 40 -0.29 -5.89 -3.59
C GLY A 40 -1.81 -5.68 -3.59
N ARG A 41 -2.55 -6.78 -3.43
CA ARG A 41 -4.02 -6.76 -3.29
C ARG A 41 -4.54 -6.38 -1.89
N ARG A 42 -3.66 -6.26 -0.89
CA ARG A 42 -4.06 -5.97 0.50
C ARG A 42 -3.91 -4.48 0.81
N VAL A 43 -4.75 -3.98 1.72
CA VAL A 43 -4.64 -2.61 2.20
C VAL A 43 -3.49 -2.53 3.21
N CYS A 44 -2.57 -1.57 3.04
CA CYS A 44 -1.38 -1.46 3.90
C CYS A 44 -1.70 -1.31 5.41
N TYR A 45 -2.82 -0.66 5.74
CA TYR A 45 -3.33 -0.56 7.12
C TYR A 45 -3.72 -1.93 7.70
N GLU A 46 -4.32 -2.80 6.89
CA GLU A 46 -4.71 -4.15 7.28
C GLU A 46 -3.49 -5.06 7.46
N VAL A 47 -2.45 -4.90 6.62
CA VAL A 47 -1.19 -5.65 6.76
C VAL A 47 -0.52 -5.36 8.11
N LEU A 48 -0.58 -4.11 8.57
CA LEU A 48 -0.05 -3.72 9.88
C LEU A 48 -1.04 -3.92 11.04
N GLY A 49 -2.32 -4.22 10.76
CA GLY A 49 -3.36 -4.36 11.78
C GLY A 49 -3.73 -3.06 12.49
N VAL A 50 -3.59 -1.91 11.82
CA VAL A 50 -3.86 -0.58 12.39
C VAL A 50 -5.08 0.08 11.73
N SER A 51 -5.74 0.98 12.46
CA SER A 51 -6.82 1.78 11.90
C SER A 51 -6.30 2.82 10.90
N ARG A 52 -7.16 3.30 10.00
CA ARG A 52 -6.82 4.40 9.06
C ARG A 52 -6.50 5.71 9.78
N GLN A 53 -7.09 5.90 10.96
CA GLN A 53 -6.88 7.08 11.80
C GLN A 53 -5.64 6.98 12.68
N ALA A 54 -4.92 5.86 12.66
CA ALA A 54 -3.78 5.62 13.53
C ALA A 54 -2.70 6.71 13.42
N SER A 55 -2.10 7.04 14.56
CA SER A 55 -0.99 8.00 14.64
C SER A 55 0.30 7.41 14.06
N LYS A 56 1.28 8.26 13.71
CA LYS A 56 2.61 7.78 13.28
C LYS A 56 3.26 6.88 14.32
N ALA A 57 3.07 7.19 15.60
CA ALA A 57 3.61 6.41 16.71
C ALA A 57 2.99 5.01 16.78
N GLU A 58 1.69 4.88 16.56
CA GLU A 58 0.99 3.58 16.50
C GLU A 58 1.48 2.73 15.33
N ILE A 59 1.59 3.33 14.13
CA ILE A 59 2.11 2.65 12.94
C ILE A 59 3.53 2.12 13.20
N ALA A 60 4.41 2.93 13.80
CA ALA A 60 5.76 2.51 14.15
C ALA A 60 5.81 1.46 15.28
N ARG A 61 4.85 1.46 16.20
CA ARG A 61 4.73 0.43 17.24
C ARG A 61 4.31 -0.92 16.63
N ALA A 62 3.27 -0.92 15.79
CA ALA A 62 2.78 -2.11 15.10
C ALA A 62 3.87 -2.73 14.21
N TYR A 63 4.58 -1.92 13.42
CA TYR A 63 5.72 -2.37 12.62
C TYR A 63 6.78 -3.07 13.46
N ARG A 64 7.22 -2.47 14.57
CA ARG A 64 8.23 -3.07 15.46
C ARG A 64 7.78 -4.39 16.08
N GLN A 65 6.49 -4.52 16.40
CA GLN A 65 5.93 -5.77 16.93
C GLN A 65 5.94 -6.87 15.88
N LEU A 66 5.45 -6.58 14.67
CA LEU A 66 5.39 -7.53 13.55
C LEU A 66 6.79 -7.90 13.04
N ALA A 67 7.72 -6.95 12.99
CA ALA A 67 9.11 -7.19 12.59
C ALA A 67 9.80 -8.20 13.53
N ARG A 68 9.56 -8.13 14.84
CA ARG A 68 10.07 -9.13 15.80
C ARG A 68 9.40 -10.49 15.66
N GLN A 69 8.15 -10.53 15.21
CA GLN A 69 7.43 -11.79 14.99
C GLN A 69 7.96 -12.51 13.76
N TYR A 70 8.10 -11.81 12.64
CA TYR A 70 8.47 -12.38 11.34
C TYR A 70 9.96 -12.25 10.99
N HIS A 71 10.82 -11.96 11.96
CA HIS A 71 12.26 -11.83 11.70
C HIS A 71 12.86 -13.18 11.23
N PRO A 72 13.63 -13.23 10.13
CA PRO A 72 14.14 -14.48 9.55
C PRO A 72 15.05 -15.26 10.51
N ASP A 73 15.72 -14.57 11.44
CA ASP A 73 16.56 -15.21 12.47
C ASP A 73 15.78 -16.17 13.38
N ARG A 74 14.48 -15.91 13.62
CA ARG A 74 13.63 -16.79 14.42
C ARG A 74 13.29 -18.11 13.75
N TYR A 75 13.37 -18.15 12.42
CA TYR A 75 12.95 -19.30 11.61
C TYR A 75 14.16 -20.00 10.94
N ARG A 76 15.39 -19.61 11.28
CA ARG A 76 16.63 -20.15 10.67
C ARG A 76 16.83 -21.65 10.93
N GLY A 77 16.19 -22.23 11.95
CA GLY A 77 16.33 -23.64 12.33
C GLY A 77 15.23 -24.58 11.83
N GLU A 78 14.18 -24.09 11.16
CA GLU A 78 13.10 -24.95 10.67
C GLU A 78 13.43 -25.54 9.29
N PRO A 79 13.21 -26.85 9.06
CA PRO A 79 13.46 -27.46 7.76
C PRO A 79 12.53 -26.88 6.71
N ALA A 80 13.13 -26.38 5.61
CA ALA A 80 12.43 -25.72 4.50
C ALA A 80 11.48 -26.64 3.70
N GLY A 81 11.35 -27.93 4.06
CA GLY A 81 10.70 -28.98 3.26
C GLY A 81 9.34 -29.50 3.75
N GLY A 82 8.81 -29.01 4.87
CA GLY A 82 7.41 -29.28 5.23
C GLY A 82 6.48 -28.41 4.38
N GLU A 83 5.28 -28.90 4.05
CA GLU A 83 4.24 -28.26 3.21
C GLU A 83 3.82 -26.83 3.62
N GLY A 84 4.43 -26.27 4.68
CA GLY A 84 4.22 -24.94 5.22
C GLY A 84 5.40 -23.96 5.13
N GLY A 85 6.49 -24.25 4.38
CA GLY A 85 7.50 -23.26 3.94
C GLY A 85 7.85 -22.13 4.94
N GLY A 86 8.05 -22.46 6.22
CA GLY A 86 7.92 -21.49 7.33
C GLY A 86 8.87 -20.30 7.24
N ALA A 87 10.15 -20.54 6.93
CA ALA A 87 11.16 -19.49 6.82
C ALA A 87 10.94 -18.56 5.60
N GLN A 88 10.56 -19.12 4.44
CA GLN A 88 10.28 -18.35 3.23
C GLN A 88 9.00 -17.53 3.38
N ALA A 89 7.94 -18.14 3.91
CA ALA A 89 6.67 -17.47 4.17
C ALA A 89 6.82 -16.33 5.22
N ALA A 90 7.65 -16.53 6.25
CA ALA A 90 7.96 -15.47 7.21
C ALA A 90 8.72 -14.32 6.56
N HIS A 91 9.69 -14.62 5.69
CA HIS A 91 10.44 -13.61 4.94
C HIS A 91 9.54 -12.79 4.00
N GLU A 92 8.67 -13.45 3.24
CA GLU A 92 7.71 -12.76 2.36
C GLU A 92 6.78 -11.84 3.14
N LYS A 93 6.25 -12.31 4.28
CA LYS A 93 5.44 -11.47 5.19
C LYS A 93 6.23 -10.28 5.71
N PHE A 94 7.50 -10.48 6.10
CA PHE A 94 8.36 -9.40 6.57
C PHE A 94 8.56 -8.32 5.49
N LEU A 95 8.80 -8.71 4.24
CA LEU A 95 8.92 -7.77 3.12
C LEU A 95 7.63 -6.97 2.91
N LEU A 96 6.46 -7.64 2.98
CA LEU A 96 5.16 -6.97 2.88
C LEU A 96 4.93 -5.96 4.02
N ILE A 97 5.29 -6.33 5.24
CA ILE A 97 5.19 -5.45 6.43
C ILE A 97 6.09 -4.23 6.26
N ALA A 98 7.33 -4.42 5.79
CA ALA A 98 8.27 -3.33 5.54
C ALA A 98 7.75 -2.37 4.45
N ALA A 99 7.26 -2.91 3.33
CA ALA A 99 6.64 -2.11 2.26
C ALA A 99 5.42 -1.33 2.76
N ALA A 100 4.55 -1.95 3.55
CA ALA A 100 3.40 -1.27 4.16
C ALA A 100 3.82 -0.13 5.11
N TYR A 101 4.88 -0.32 5.88
CA TYR A 101 5.38 0.71 6.79
C TYR A 101 5.96 1.92 6.04
N GLU A 102 6.83 1.72 5.06
CA GLU A 102 7.45 2.83 4.32
C GLU A 102 6.41 3.65 3.55
N THR A 103 5.42 2.99 2.96
CA THR A 103 4.35 3.67 2.21
C THR A 103 3.45 4.52 3.12
N LEU A 104 3.06 4.00 4.28
CA LEU A 104 2.26 4.74 5.26
C LEU A 104 3.04 5.88 5.93
N LYS A 105 4.35 5.70 6.11
CA LYS A 105 5.24 6.72 6.67
C LYS A 105 5.29 7.95 5.77
N VAL A 106 5.50 7.78 4.46
CA VAL A 106 5.49 8.87 3.47
C VAL A 106 4.13 9.58 3.46
N TYR A 107 3.04 8.82 3.35
CA TYR A 107 1.68 9.38 3.35
C TYR A 107 1.39 10.24 4.58
N LYS A 108 1.73 9.76 5.78
CA LYS A 108 1.52 10.51 7.03
C LYS A 108 2.43 11.73 7.13
N GLN A 109 3.63 11.70 6.54
CA GLN A 109 4.52 12.87 6.48
C GLN A 109 3.94 13.96 5.59
N GLU A 110 3.49 13.62 4.38
CA GLU A 110 2.86 14.56 3.46
C GLU A 110 1.64 15.23 4.09
N GLN A 111 0.78 14.46 4.79
CA GLN A 111 -0.38 15.00 5.49
C GLN A 111 -0.01 16.04 6.56
N GLU A 112 1.07 15.81 7.31
CA GLU A 112 1.57 16.80 8.29
C GLU A 112 2.16 18.03 7.61
N GLU A 113 2.89 17.86 6.50
CA GLU A 113 3.41 18.98 5.74
C GLU A 113 2.31 19.83 5.11
N GLU A 114 1.28 19.20 4.54
CA GLU A 114 0.10 19.90 4.03
C GLU A 114 -0.63 20.66 5.13
N LEU A 115 -0.82 20.04 6.30
CA LEU A 115 -1.41 20.70 7.45
C LEU A 115 -0.56 21.90 7.89
N LYS A 116 0.76 21.75 7.95
CA LYS A 116 1.72 22.82 8.25
C LYS A 116 1.66 23.95 7.22
N LYS A 117 1.57 23.62 5.93
CA LYS A 117 1.41 24.59 4.83
C LYS A 117 0.09 25.36 4.98
N LYS A 118 -1.03 24.65 5.22
CA LYS A 118 -2.35 25.25 5.45
C LYS A 118 -2.33 26.20 6.65
N MET A 119 -1.77 25.76 7.78
CA MET A 119 -1.59 26.61 8.95
C MET A 119 -0.71 27.83 8.65
N ALA A 120 0.36 27.67 7.88
CA ALA A 120 1.23 28.78 7.49
C ALA A 120 0.52 29.80 6.58
N ILE A 121 -0.39 29.33 5.72
CA ILE A 121 -1.14 30.16 4.76
C ILE A 121 -2.34 30.86 5.42
N ASP A 122 -2.93 30.24 6.45
CA ASP A 122 -4.11 30.74 7.16
C ASP A 122 -3.97 32.23 7.57
N PRO A 123 -4.88 33.12 7.10
CA PRO A 123 -4.87 34.54 7.46
C PRO A 123 -4.93 34.81 8.97
N ARG A 124 -5.65 33.97 9.73
CA ARG A 124 -5.75 34.06 11.20
C ARG A 124 -4.40 33.78 11.83
N TRP A 125 -3.72 32.71 11.41
CA TRP A 125 -2.40 32.36 11.92
C TRP A 125 -1.32 33.36 11.50
N LYS A 126 -1.39 33.92 10.29
CA LYS A 126 -0.51 35.01 9.85
C LYS A 126 -0.68 36.26 10.71
N ARG A 127 -1.91 36.64 11.03
CA ARG A 127 -2.22 37.78 11.92
C ARG A 127 -1.70 37.53 13.33
N TYR A 128 -1.95 36.34 13.88
CA TYR A 128 -1.47 35.96 15.20
C TYR A 128 0.06 35.94 15.29
N ARG A 129 0.76 35.34 14.30
CA ARG A 129 2.23 35.39 14.25
C ARG A 129 2.79 36.81 14.13
N ARG A 130 2.14 37.69 13.35
CA ARG A 130 2.53 39.10 13.24
C ARG A 130 2.34 39.82 14.58
N TRP A 131 1.20 39.60 15.25
CA TRP A 131 0.94 40.14 16.58
C TRP A 131 1.95 39.61 17.62
N MET A 132 2.23 38.31 17.65
CA MET A 132 3.24 37.71 18.54
C MET A 132 4.63 38.33 18.34
N LYS A 133 5.03 38.63 17.10
CA LYS A 133 6.30 39.30 16.79
C LYS A 133 6.29 40.76 17.25
N ASN A 134 5.15 41.44 17.12
CA ASN A 134 5.00 42.81 17.52
C ASN A 134 4.66 42.87 19.02
N GLU A 135 3.41 42.66 19.42
CA GLU A 135 2.86 42.94 20.76
C GLU A 135 2.86 41.73 21.73
N GLY A 136 3.57 40.65 21.44
CA GLY A 136 3.57 39.45 22.29
C GLY A 136 4.20 39.70 23.68
N PRO A 137 3.81 38.93 24.72
CA PRO A 137 4.26 39.07 26.12
C PRO A 137 5.76 38.78 26.36
N GLY A 138 6.53 38.52 25.30
CA GLY A 138 8.00 38.38 25.33
C GLY A 138 8.73 39.56 24.67
N ARG A 139 8.05 40.64 24.29
CA ARG A 139 8.70 41.86 23.81
C ARG A 139 9.44 42.49 24.99
N LEU A 140 10.79 42.48 24.96
CA LEU A 140 11.59 43.34 25.84
C LEU A 140 11.29 44.79 25.45
N THR A 141 10.32 45.40 26.12
CA THR A 141 10.23 46.85 26.18
C THR A 141 11.29 47.29 27.17
N PHE A 142 12.37 47.90 26.68
CA PHE A 142 13.19 48.75 27.52
C PHE A 142 12.25 49.85 27.99
N ILE A 143 11.80 49.76 29.23
CA ILE A 143 11.16 50.88 29.91
C ILE A 143 12.35 51.80 30.18
N ASP A 144 12.46 52.87 29.39
CA ASP A 144 13.45 53.91 29.60
C ASP A 144 13.01 54.71 30.85
N ASP A 145 13.43 54.25 32.03
CA ASP A 145 13.35 54.99 33.31
C ASP A 145 14.43 56.08 33.39
#